data_AF-A0A740PS34-F1
#
_entry.id   AF-A0A740PS34-F1
#
_cell.length_a   1.000
_cell.length_b   1.000
_cell.length_c   1.000
_cell.angle_alpha   90.00
_cell.angle_beta   90.00
_cell.angle_gamma   90.00
#
_symmetry.space_group_name_H-M   'P 1'
#
loop_
_entity.id
_entity.type
_entity.pdbx_description
1 polymer ?
#
loop_
_entity_poly.entity_id
_entity_poly.type
_entity_poly.pdbx_seq_one_letter_code
_entity_poly.pdbx_strand_id
1 'polypeptide(L)' 'NYLEACQIKLTEGLLKVGNDALTKKVLTLHGHEVSVWRILMAIPEHEIHHRGQLSTYLQINKIEPPQIFRLKIEQVKKV' A
#
# COMPACT_ATOMS: atom_id res chain seq x y z
N ASN A 1 -12.04 -8.15 12.95
CA ASN A 1 -12.40 -7.15 11.92
C ASN A 1 -11.88 -7.63 10.55
N TYR A 2 -12.56 -7.42 9.42
CA TYR A 2 -12.12 -7.92 8.10
C TYR A 2 -10.72 -7.39 7.69
N LEU A 3 -10.47 -6.10 7.90
CA LEU A 3 -9.18 -5.48 7.56
C LEU A 3 -8.03 -6.06 8.39
N GLU A 4 -8.29 -6.30 9.67
CA GLU A 4 -7.34 -6.93 10.59
C GLU A 4 -7.01 -8.36 10.18
N ALA A 5 -8.00 -9.15 9.76
CA ALA A 5 -7.78 -10.49 9.24
C ALA A 5 -6.92 -10.48 7.96
N CYS A 6 -7.15 -9.51 7.06
CA CYS A 6 -6.32 -9.32 5.86
C CYS A 6 -4.88 -8.95 6.22
N GLN A 7 -4.70 -8.03 7.18
CA GLN A 7 -3.39 -7.61 7.68
C GLN A 7 -2.59 -8.78 8.25
N ILE A 8 -3.22 -9.60 9.10
CA ILE A 8 -2.60 -10.79 9.69
C ILE A 8 -2.14 -11.75 8.57
N LYS A 9 -3.03 -12.10 7.64
CA LYS A 9 -2.72 -13.01 6.54
C LYS A 9 -1.60 -12.48 5.64
N LEU A 10 -1.61 -11.20 5.31
CA LEU A 10 -0.55 -10.57 4.52
C LEU A 10 0.79 -10.63 5.26
N THR A 11 0.80 -10.30 6.55
CA THR A 11 2.01 -10.31 7.39
C THR A 11 2.60 -11.71 7.49
N GLU A 12 1.77 -12.72 7.76
CA GLU A 12 2.20 -14.13 7.81
C GLU A 12 2.80 -14.60 6.48
N GLY A 13 2.24 -14.15 5.35
CA GLY A 13 2.76 -14.45 4.02
C GLY A 13 4.10 -13.77 3.75
N LEU A 14 4.20 -12.46 4.04
CA LEU A 14 5.42 -11.67 3.84
C LEU A 14 6.60 -12.20 4.68
N LEU A 15 6.36 -12.65 5.92
CA LEU A 15 7.39 -13.25 6.77
C LEU A 15 7.95 -14.58 6.22
N LYS A 16 7.22 -15.23 5.32
CA LYS A 16 7.63 -16.50 4.69
C LYS A 16 8.22 -16.32 3.30
N VAL A 17 8.07 -15.12 2.70
CA VAL A 17 8.61 -14.81 1.38
C VAL A 17 10.12 -14.65 1.49
N GLY A 18 10.86 -15.49 0.78
CA GLY A 18 12.31 -15.36 0.63
C GLY A 18 12.70 -14.28 -0.39
N ASN A 19 13.89 -13.71 -0.24
CA ASN A 19 14.42 -12.69 -1.17
C ASN A 19 14.55 -13.22 -2.61
N ASP A 20 14.82 -14.52 -2.77
CA ASP A 20 14.86 -15.19 -4.07
C ASP A 20 13.52 -15.13 -4.81
N ALA A 21 12.40 -15.06 -4.08
CA ALA A 21 11.08 -14.98 -4.67
C ALA A 21 10.83 -13.64 -5.36
N LEU A 22 11.45 -12.55 -4.91
CA LEU A 22 11.22 -11.19 -5.42
C LEU A 22 11.55 -11.04 -6.91
N THR A 23 12.55 -11.78 -7.39
CA THR A 23 13.01 -11.71 -8.80
C THR A 23 12.23 -12.65 -9.72
N LYS A 24 11.53 -13.66 -9.18
CA LYS A 24 10.72 -14.63 -9.94
C LYS A 24 9.65 -13.91 -10.76
N LYS A 25 9.35 -14.46 -11.95
CA LYS A 25 8.26 -13.99 -12.80
C LYS A 25 6.96 -14.68 -12.43
N VAL A 26 5.88 -13.91 -12.39
CA VAL A 26 4.51 -14.37 -12.14
C VAL A 26 3.58 -13.71 -13.15
N LEU A 27 2.48 -14.38 -13.47
CA LEU A 27 1.44 -13.83 -14.33
C LEU A 27 0.55 -12.88 -13.53
N THR A 28 0.27 -11.72 -14.12
CA THR A 28 -0.82 -10.85 -13.70
C THR A 28 -2.18 -11.47 -14.05
N LEU A 29 -3.27 -10.90 -13.52
CA LEU A 29 -4.64 -11.32 -13.88
C LEU A 29 -4.94 -11.20 -15.38
N HIS A 30 -4.21 -10.34 -16.09
CA HIS A 30 -4.33 -10.15 -17.54
C HIS A 30 -3.35 -11.03 -18.34
N GLY A 31 -2.62 -11.93 -17.69
CA GLY A 31 -1.69 -12.86 -18.34
C GLY A 31 -0.32 -12.28 -18.68
N HIS A 32 -0.02 -11.02 -18.31
CA HIS A 32 1.33 -10.46 -18.50
C HIS A 32 2.29 -10.92 -17.41
N GLU A 33 3.54 -11.21 -17.77
CA GLU A 33 4.59 -11.54 -16.81
C GLU A 33 5.16 -10.30 -16.12
N VAL A 34 5.24 -10.36 -14.79
CA VAL A 34 5.90 -9.34 -13.96
C VAL A 34 6.76 -10.00 -12.90
N SER A 35 7.77 -9.31 -12.40
CA SER A 35 8.52 -9.81 -11.23
C SER A 35 7.66 -9.66 -9.97
N VAL A 36 7.75 -10.62 -9.04
CA VAL A 36 6.98 -10.63 -7.78
C VAL A 36 7.12 -9.31 -7.02
N TRP A 37 8.31 -8.73 -6.96
CA TRP A 37 8.52 -7.45 -6.27
C TRP A 37 7.61 -6.33 -6.80
N ARG A 38 7.25 -6.33 -8.10
CA ARG A 38 6.35 -5.33 -8.68
C ARG A 38 4.93 -5.46 -8.15
N ILE A 39 4.47 -6.69 -7.97
CA ILE A 39 3.16 -6.94 -7.34
C ILE A 39 3.19 -6.50 -5.88
N LEU A 40 4.26 -6.84 -5.14
CA LEU A 40 4.39 -6.45 -3.74
C LEU A 40 4.49 -4.94 -3.56
N MET A 41 5.15 -4.21 -4.46
CA MET A 41 5.20 -2.75 -4.45
C MET A 41 3.88 -2.10 -4.84
N ALA A 42 3.10 -2.71 -5.74
CA ALA A 42 1.81 -2.19 -6.14
C ALA A 42 0.79 -2.16 -4.98
N ILE A 43 0.91 -3.06 -4.00
CA ILE A 43 0.01 -3.11 -2.82
C ILE A 43 0.06 -1.81 -2.01
N PRO A 44 1.21 -1.38 -1.44
CA PRO A 44 1.28 -0.12 -0.70
C PRO A 44 1.05 1.10 -1.59
N GLU A 45 1.47 1.10 -2.86
CA GLU A 45 1.18 2.20 -3.79
C GLU A 45 -0.33 2.42 -3.97
N HIS A 46 -1.08 1.32 -4.18
CA HIS A 46 -2.53 1.35 -4.32
C HIS A 46 -3.23 1.74 -3.02
N GLU A 47 -2.74 1.28 -1.87
CA GLU A 47 -3.25 1.69 -0.56
C GLU A 47 -3.05 3.19 -0.33
N ILE A 48 -1.85 3.72 -0.60
CA ILE A 48 -1.53 5.15 -0.47
C ILE A 48 -2.43 5.99 -1.39
N HIS A 49 -2.63 5.54 -2.64
CA HIS A 49 -3.51 6.19 -3.61
C HIS A 49 -4.94 6.35 -3.07
N HIS A 50 -5.55 5.25 -2.62
CA HIS A 50 -6.93 5.29 -2.10
C HIS A 50 -7.02 5.97 -0.73
N ARG A 51 -5.98 5.88 0.11
CA ARG A 51 -5.92 6.65 1.36
C ARG A 51 -5.95 8.16 1.09
N GLY A 52 -5.30 8.62 0.02
CA GLY A 52 -5.42 10.01 -0.45
C GLY A 52 -6.86 10.41 -0.75
N GLN A 53 -7.60 9.57 -1.48
CA GLN A 53 -9.02 9.80 -1.78
C GLN A 53 -9.89 9.84 -0.52
N LEU A 54 -9.66 8.92 0.43
CA LEU A 54 -10.35 8.91 1.73
C LEU A 54 -10.05 10.18 2.52
N SER A 55 -8.80 10.64 2.53
CA SER A 55 -8.42 11.91 3.15
C SER A 55 -9.17 13.10 2.55
N THR A 56 -9.35 13.13 1.23
CA THR A 56 -10.17 14.14 0.56
C THR A 56 -11.63 14.10 1.03
N TYR A 57 -12.23 12.91 1.13
CA TYR A 57 -13.60 12.78 1.63
C TYR A 57 -13.75 13.23 3.09
N LEU A 58 -12.80 12.89 3.96
CA LEU A 58 -12.80 13.37 5.35
C LEU A 58 -12.76 14.91 5.40
N GLN A 59 -11.89 15.53 4.61
CA GLN A 59 -11.78 16.98 4.53
C GLN A 59 -13.06 17.66 4.01
N ILE A 60 -13.70 17.11 2.98
CA ILE A 60 -15.02 17.59 2.49
C ILE A 60 -16.06 17.57 3.62
N ASN A 61 -15.99 16.56 4.48
CA ASN A 61 -16.86 16.42 5.65
C ASN A 61 -16.35 17.17 6.89
N LYS A 62 -15.37 18.06 6.75
CA LYS A 62 -14.77 18.86 7.84
C LYS A 62 -14.13 18.01 8.95
N ILE A 63 -13.70 16.80 8.63
CA ILE A 63 -12.94 15.91 9.52
C ILE A 63 -11.47 15.97 9.10
N GLU A 64 -10.57 16.25 10.04
CA GLU A 64 -9.13 16.25 9.75
C GLU A 64 -8.65 14.80 9.57
N PRO A 65 -8.12 14.43 8.39
CA PRO A 65 -7.66 13.07 8.17
C PRO A 65 -6.34 12.79 8.91
N PRO A 66 -6.11 11.54 9.33
CA PRO A 66 -4.83 11.14 9.91
C PRO A 66 -3.71 11.31 8.88
N GLN A 67 -2.69 12.10 9.24
CA GLN A 67 -1.57 12.42 8.36
C GLN A 67 -0.52 11.30 8.36
N ILE A 68 0.00 10.98 7.17
CA ILE A 68 1.14 10.06 7.03
C ILE A 68 2.36 10.72 7.69
N PHE A 69 3.04 9.99 8.58
CA PHE A 69 4.13 10.53 9.41
C PHE A 69 3.75 11.74 10.28
N ARG A 70 2.45 11.97 10.52
CA ARG A 70 1.92 13.14 11.25
C ARG A 70 2.25 14.49 10.60
N LEU A 71 2.47 14.50 9.27
CA LEU A 71 2.80 15.71 8.51
C LEU A 71 1.84 15.90 7.34
N LYS A 72 1.35 17.12 7.16
CA LYS A 72 0.75 17.59 5.91
C LYS A 72 1.85 17.86 4.88
N ILE A 73 1.51 17.83 3.59
CA ILE A 73 2.49 18.04 2.51
C ILE A 73 3.17 19.41 2.61
N GLU A 74 2.45 20.43 3.07
CA GLU A 74 2.97 21.79 3.29
C GLU A 74 4.00 21.84 4.43
N GLN A 75 4.03 20.84 5.30
CA GLN A 75 4.95 20.73 6.44
C GLN A 75 6.21 19.92 6.10
N VAL A 76 6.24 19.25 4.94
CA VAL A 76 7.41 18.50 4.48
C VAL A 76 8.48 19.48 4.00
N LYS A 77 9.65 19.47 4.65
CA LYS A 77 10.80 20.28 4.21
C LYS A 77 11.22 19.84 2.82
N LYS A 78 11.38 20.80 1.90
CA LYS A 78 12.05 20.54 0.62
C LYS A 78 13.51 20.19 0.92
N VAL A 79 13.96 19.06 0.39
CA VAL A 79 15.37 18.64 0.40
C VAL A 79 16.09 19.37 -0.73
#